data_AF-A0A1N6Z0X5-F1
#
_entry.id   AF-A0A1N6Z0X5-F1
#
_cell.length_a   1.000
_cell.length_b   1.000
_cell.length_c   1.000
_cell.angle_alpha   90.00
_cell.angle_beta   90.00
_cell.angle_gamma   90.00
#
_symmetry.space_group_name_H-M   'P 1'
#
loop_
_entity.id
_entity.type
_entity.pdbx_description
1 polymer ?
#
loop_
_entity_poly.entity_id
_entity_poly.type
_entity_poly.pdbx_seq_one_letter_code
_entity_poly.pdbx_strand_id
1 'polypeptide(L)'
;MTPPLKAWQRIALRGACTLTLVAAAWPALAQSAPDCDARQDAAACRREAGAARQEAQRGGLTTPAQGNAQANATARCSLQPAAERADCEARVRGSGAGAATTTTTEGSVMGGGIIRETVTTIPAAPR
;
A
#
# COMPACT_ATOMS: atom_id res chain seq x y z
N MET A 1 42.64 0.19 66.62
CA MET A 1 41.85 1.38 66.22
C MET A 1 41.74 1.37 64.71
N THR A 2 40.60 0.92 64.20
CA THR A 2 40.31 0.69 62.78
C THR A 2 39.85 1.99 62.10
N PRO A 3 40.30 2.28 60.87
CA PRO A 3 39.91 3.49 60.15
C PRO A 3 38.46 3.41 59.61
N PRO A 4 37.75 4.54 59.48
CA PRO A 4 36.33 4.54 59.08
C PRO A 4 36.15 4.27 57.57
N LEU A 5 35.35 3.25 57.27
CA LEU A 5 34.93 2.72 55.96
C LEU A 5 34.11 3.69 55.07
N LYS A 6 34.08 5.00 55.34
CA LYS A 6 33.12 5.94 54.72
C LYS A 6 33.64 6.74 53.52
N ALA A 7 34.77 6.37 52.92
CA ALA A 7 35.35 7.13 51.80
C ALA A 7 35.11 6.53 50.40
N TRP A 8 34.54 5.31 50.29
CA TRP A 8 34.46 4.60 48.99
C TRP A 8 33.04 4.45 48.41
N GLN A 9 32.01 5.00 49.07
CA GLN A 9 30.63 4.92 48.58
C GLN A 9 30.22 6.04 47.60
N ARG A 10 31.14 6.89 47.13
CA ARG A 10 30.81 8.02 46.24
C ARG A 10 31.40 7.95 44.83
N ILE A 11 32.02 6.83 44.45
CA ILE A 11 32.58 6.64 43.09
C ILE A 11 32.08 5.32 42.48
N ALA A 12 30.77 5.10 42.53
CA ALA A 12 30.12 4.03 41.76
C ALA A 12 28.84 4.52 41.08
N LEU A 13 28.80 5.82 40.73
CA LEU A 13 27.76 6.38 39.86
C LEU A 13 28.41 7.01 38.63
N ARG A 14 29.24 6.23 37.95
CA ARG A 14 29.74 6.57 36.61
C ARG A 14 29.39 5.43 35.67
N GLY A 15 28.40 5.72 34.82
CA GLY A 15 28.38 5.23 33.45
C GLY A 15 27.85 3.83 33.26
N ALA A 16 26.52 3.68 33.32
CA ALA A 16 25.82 2.66 32.55
C ALA A 16 24.41 3.15 32.21
N CYS A 17 24.31 4.35 31.61
CA CYS A 17 23.07 4.76 30.95
C CYS A 17 23.13 4.23 29.52
N THR A 18 22.40 3.14 29.33
CA THR A 18 22.05 2.41 28.12
C THR A 18 22.18 3.18 26.80
N LEU A 19 23.23 2.90 26.03
CA LEU A 19 23.23 3.11 24.58
C LEU A 19 22.75 1.81 23.91
N THR A 20 21.43 1.61 23.86
CA THR A 20 20.81 0.67 22.93
C THR A 20 19.97 1.46 21.94
N LEU A 21 20.65 2.14 21.02
CA LEU A 21 20.06 2.59 19.76
C LEU A 21 20.80 1.86 18.64
N VAL A 22 20.51 0.56 18.48
CA VAL A 22 20.65 -0.05 17.15
C VAL A 22 19.35 0.26 16.45
N ALA A 23 19.40 1.28 15.60
CA ALA A 23 18.34 1.54 14.64
C ALA A 23 18.03 0.23 13.91
N ALA A 24 16.80 -0.26 14.04
CA ALA A 24 16.30 -1.29 13.14
C ALA A 24 16.23 -0.65 11.74
N ALA A 25 17.34 -0.72 11.00
CA ALA A 25 17.34 -0.48 9.59
C ALA A 25 16.58 -1.64 8.96
N TRP A 26 15.27 -1.46 8.80
CA TRP A 26 14.46 -2.36 7.98
C TRP A 26 15.13 -2.46 6.61
N PRO A 27 15.44 -3.68 6.10
CA PRO A 27 15.87 -3.80 4.72
C PRO A 27 14.65 -3.47 3.85
N ALA A 28 14.57 -2.24 3.35
CA ALA A 28 13.61 -1.85 2.31
C ALA A 28 13.97 -2.45 0.93
N LEU A 29 14.73 -3.55 0.88
CA LEU A 29 15.50 -4.01 -0.28
C LEU A 29 15.21 -5.48 -0.60
N ALA A 30 13.94 -5.82 -0.76
CA ALA A 30 13.54 -7.00 -1.53
C ALA A 30 12.06 -6.91 -1.88
N GLN A 31 11.70 -6.08 -2.85
CA GLN A 31 10.50 -6.40 -3.64
C GLN A 31 10.88 -7.64 -4.45
N SER A 32 10.20 -8.76 -4.21
CA SER A 32 10.38 -10.00 -4.98
C SER A 32 10.27 -9.68 -6.46
N ALA A 33 11.18 -10.26 -7.26
CA ALA A 33 11.07 -10.16 -8.71
C ALA A 33 9.66 -10.63 -9.13
N PRO A 34 9.01 -9.93 -10.08
CA PRO A 34 7.69 -10.35 -10.53
C PRO A 34 7.79 -11.75 -11.13
N ASP A 35 6.88 -12.64 -10.70
CA ASP A 35 6.76 -13.96 -11.31
C ASP A 35 6.23 -13.80 -12.73
N CYS A 36 7.10 -14.02 -13.71
CA CYS A 36 6.71 -14.06 -15.12
C CYS A 36 5.96 -15.38 -15.38
N ASP A 37 4.65 -15.36 -15.18
CA ASP A 37 3.77 -16.50 -15.44
C ASP A 37 3.48 -16.69 -16.95
N ALA A 38 2.76 -17.75 -17.31
CA ALA A 38 2.42 -18.07 -18.69
C ALA A 38 1.36 -17.14 -19.31
N ARG A 39 0.78 -16.20 -18.56
CA ARG A 39 -0.31 -15.31 -19.02
C ARG A 39 0.22 -14.03 -19.66
N GLN A 40 1.53 -13.83 -19.68
CA GLN A 40 2.23 -12.66 -20.21
C GLN A 40 3.44 -13.08 -21.05
N ASP A 41 3.90 -12.20 -21.95
CA ASP A 41 5.11 -12.46 -22.72
C ASP A 41 6.32 -12.47 -21.79
N ALA A 42 6.97 -13.64 -21.67
CA ALA A 42 8.06 -13.83 -20.72
C ALA A 42 9.29 -12.95 -21.04
N ALA A 43 9.51 -12.61 -22.32
CA ALA A 43 10.61 -11.73 -22.70
C ALA A 43 10.30 -10.27 -22.33
N ALA A 44 9.06 -9.80 -22.53
CA ALA A 44 8.60 -8.49 -22.10
C ALA A 44 8.67 -8.36 -20.58
N CYS A 45 8.14 -9.34 -19.83
CA CYS A 45 8.17 -9.36 -18.37
C CYS A 45 9.60 -9.22 -17.82
N ARG A 46 10.56 -10.00 -18.34
CA ARG A 46 11.97 -9.89 -17.91
C ARG A 46 12.60 -8.54 -18.24
N ARG A 47 12.26 -7.94 -19.39
CA ARG A 47 12.74 -6.59 -19.76
C ARG A 47 12.16 -5.53 -18.83
N GLU A 48 10.87 -5.57 -18.57
CA GLU A 48 10.18 -4.61 -17.70
C GLU A 48 10.65 -4.73 -16.24
N ALA A 49 10.83 -5.96 -15.74
CA ALA A 49 11.42 -6.21 -14.43
C ALA A 49 12.87 -5.72 -14.32
N GLY A 50 13.63 -5.77 -15.42
CA GLY A 50 14.97 -5.17 -15.52
C GLY A 50 14.92 -3.64 -15.44
N ALA A 51 14.06 -3.02 -16.24
CA ALA A 51 13.88 -1.58 -16.28
C ALA A 51 13.41 -1.02 -14.92
N ALA A 52 12.44 -1.68 -14.28
CA ALA A 52 11.94 -1.28 -12.96
C ALA A 52 13.05 -1.35 -11.89
N ARG A 53 13.89 -2.39 -11.90
CA ARG A 53 15.05 -2.50 -11.00
C ARG A 53 16.09 -1.42 -11.26
N GLN A 54 16.35 -1.10 -12.52
CA GLN A 54 17.28 -0.03 -12.88
C GLN A 54 16.77 1.33 -12.38
N GLU A 55 15.50 1.65 -12.57
CA GLU A 55 14.93 2.91 -12.07
C GLU A 55 14.85 2.95 -10.55
N ALA A 56 14.60 1.82 -9.88
CA ALA A 56 14.70 1.72 -8.43
C ALA A 56 16.10 2.08 -7.93
N GLN A 57 17.15 1.55 -8.57
CA GLN A 57 18.55 1.86 -8.24
C GLN A 57 18.91 3.33 -8.48
N ARG A 58 18.31 3.95 -9.50
CA ARG A 58 18.50 5.37 -9.81
C ARG A 58 17.62 6.31 -8.98
N GLY A 59 16.73 5.77 -8.15
CA GLY A 59 15.78 6.54 -7.35
C GLY A 59 14.67 7.20 -8.18
N GLY A 60 14.43 6.73 -9.41
CA GLY A 60 13.44 7.29 -10.34
C GLY A 60 12.00 6.81 -10.12
N LEU A 61 11.77 5.85 -9.21
CA LEU A 61 10.43 5.37 -8.91
C LEU A 61 9.65 6.42 -8.12
N THR A 62 8.58 6.94 -8.72
CA THR A 62 7.66 7.87 -8.06
C THR A 62 6.39 7.15 -7.63
N THR A 63 5.99 7.33 -6.38
CA THR A 63 4.62 7.05 -5.96
C THR A 63 3.75 8.26 -6.28
N PRO A 64 2.55 8.09 -6.85
CA PRO A 64 1.61 9.20 -6.98
C PRO A 64 1.44 9.90 -5.64
N ALA A 65 1.40 11.24 -5.62
CA ALA A 65 1.09 11.96 -4.39
C ALA A 65 -0.23 11.44 -3.79
N GLN A 66 -0.32 11.46 -2.46
CA GLN A 66 -1.53 10.96 -1.78
C GLN A 66 -2.78 11.65 -2.34
N GLY A 67 -3.79 10.85 -2.69
CA GLY A 67 -5.02 11.33 -3.31
C GLY A 67 -4.99 11.40 -4.85
N ASN A 68 -3.83 11.51 -5.51
CA ASN A 68 -3.77 11.55 -6.98
C ASN A 68 -4.27 10.25 -7.61
N ALA A 69 -3.99 9.10 -6.98
CA ALA A 69 -4.51 7.81 -7.44
C ALA A 69 -6.06 7.77 -7.42
N GLN A 70 -6.67 8.29 -6.37
CA GLN A 70 -8.14 8.34 -6.24
C GLN A 70 -8.76 9.37 -7.20
N ALA A 71 -8.10 10.53 -7.37
CA ALA A 71 -8.52 11.54 -8.32
C ALA A 71 -8.49 11.01 -9.75
N ASN A 72 -7.39 10.36 -10.15
CA ASN A 72 -7.26 9.70 -11.45
C ASN A 72 -8.32 8.59 -11.64
N ALA A 73 -8.54 7.76 -10.62
CA ALA A 73 -9.55 6.72 -10.67
C ALA A 73 -10.96 7.29 -10.88
N THR A 74 -11.29 8.39 -10.22
CA THR A 74 -12.59 9.07 -10.34
C THR A 74 -12.72 9.81 -11.68
N ALA A 75 -11.64 10.43 -12.16
CA ALA A 75 -11.61 11.11 -13.47
C ALA A 75 -11.99 10.16 -14.62
N ARG A 76 -11.63 8.88 -14.53
CA ARG A 76 -12.01 7.85 -15.52
C ARG A 76 -13.54 7.67 -15.64
N CYS A 77 -14.30 7.96 -14.58
CA CYS A 77 -15.77 7.86 -14.64
C CYS A 77 -16.41 8.94 -15.53
N SER A 78 -15.67 9.99 -15.92
CA SER A 78 -16.17 11.00 -16.87
C SER A 78 -16.44 10.44 -18.27
N LEU A 79 -15.85 9.29 -18.61
CA LEU A 79 -16.05 8.62 -19.89
C LEU A 79 -17.32 7.75 -19.94
N GLN A 80 -17.97 7.55 -18.80
CA GLN A 80 -19.20 6.75 -18.74
C GLN A 80 -20.40 7.54 -19.27
N PRO A 81 -21.43 6.87 -19.82
CA PRO A 81 -22.72 7.50 -20.09
C PRO A 81 -23.25 8.23 -18.85
N ALA A 82 -23.97 9.33 -19.07
CA ALA A 82 -24.46 10.18 -17.97
C ALA A 82 -25.27 9.40 -16.91
N ALA A 83 -26.04 8.39 -17.34
CA ALA A 83 -26.82 7.52 -16.46
C ALA A 83 -25.94 6.61 -15.57
N GLU A 84 -24.74 6.24 -16.01
CA GLU A 84 -23.87 5.27 -15.33
C GLU A 84 -22.77 5.93 -14.49
N ARG A 85 -22.55 7.23 -14.69
CA ARG A 85 -21.45 7.95 -14.06
C ARG A 85 -21.54 7.91 -12.53
N ALA A 86 -22.71 8.12 -11.96
CA ALA A 86 -22.91 8.09 -10.51
C ALA A 86 -22.53 6.72 -9.91
N ASP A 87 -22.94 5.64 -10.58
CA ASP A 87 -22.63 4.27 -10.16
C ASP A 87 -21.15 3.93 -10.31
N CYS A 88 -20.49 4.42 -11.38
CA CYS A 88 -19.05 4.30 -11.54
C CYS A 88 -18.30 4.96 -10.38
N GLU A 89 -18.65 6.21 -10.07
CA GLU A 89 -17.98 6.95 -9.00
C GLU A 89 -18.23 6.32 -7.63
N ALA A 90 -19.45 5.84 -7.37
CA ALA A 90 -19.80 5.10 -6.16
C ALA A 90 -18.94 3.84 -6.00
N ARG A 91 -18.85 3.02 -7.06
CA ARG A 91 -18.00 1.82 -7.12
C ARG A 91 -16.53 2.15 -6.88
N VAL A 92 -15.99 3.20 -7.50
CA VAL A 92 -14.59 3.64 -7.31
C VAL A 92 -14.31 4.07 -5.86
N ARG A 93 -15.28 4.73 -5.19
CA ARG A 93 -15.17 5.09 -3.76
C ARG A 93 -15.37 3.90 -2.82
N GLY A 94 -15.83 2.76 -3.33
CA GLY A 94 -16.16 1.58 -2.51
C GLY A 94 -17.47 1.74 -1.74
N SER A 95 -18.27 2.76 -2.06
CA SER A 95 -19.59 2.99 -1.49
C SER A 95 -20.64 2.51 -2.49
N GLY A 96 -21.55 1.61 -2.11
CA GLY A 96 -22.70 1.30 -2.96
C GLY A 96 -23.54 2.55 -3.24
N ALA A 97 -24.23 2.61 -4.39
CA ALA A 97 -25.06 3.76 -4.78
C ALA A 97 -26.38 3.87 -3.99
N GLY A 98 -26.69 2.93 -3.09
CA GLY A 98 -27.89 2.96 -2.27
C GLY A 98 -27.99 1.79 -1.27
N ALA A 99 -29.09 1.74 -0.51
CA ALA A 99 -29.31 0.74 0.54
C ALA A 99 -29.49 -0.70 0.03
N ALA A 100 -29.87 -0.87 -1.25
CA ALA A 100 -30.01 -2.18 -1.91
C ALA A 100 -28.73 -2.60 -2.67
N THR A 101 -27.60 -1.96 -2.38
CA THR A 101 -26.36 -2.15 -3.11
C THR A 101 -25.30 -2.79 -2.21
N THR A 102 -24.64 -3.84 -2.70
CA THR A 102 -23.49 -4.48 -2.03
C THR A 102 -22.24 -4.27 -2.88
N THR A 103 -21.15 -3.83 -2.26
CA THR A 103 -19.85 -3.68 -2.93
C THR A 103 -18.83 -4.64 -2.31
N THR A 104 -18.27 -5.53 -3.14
CA THR A 104 -17.14 -6.39 -2.78
C THR A 104 -15.86 -5.79 -3.32
N THR A 105 -14.75 -6.04 -2.63
CA THR A 105 -13.43 -5.55 -3.02
C THR A 105 -12.45 -6.70 -2.95
N GLU A 106 -11.80 -6.97 -4.06
CA GLU A 106 -10.78 -8.01 -4.18
C GLU A 106 -9.46 -7.35 -4.56
N GLY A 107 -8.42 -7.63 -3.78
CA GLY A 107 -7.05 -7.22 -4.09
C GLY A 107 -6.28 -8.41 -4.65
N SER A 108 -5.31 -8.14 -5.53
CA SER A 108 -4.38 -9.10 -6.17
C SER A 108 -4.69 -9.45 -7.62
N VAL A 109 -5.03 -8.45 -8.45
CA VAL A 109 -4.69 -8.63 -9.87
C VAL A 109 -3.17 -8.71 -10.01
N MET A 110 -2.69 -9.46 -11.00
CA MET A 110 -1.24 -9.66 -11.25
C MET A 110 -0.42 -8.35 -11.24
N GLY A 111 -1.04 -7.22 -11.62
CA GLY A 111 -0.42 -5.89 -11.59
C GLY A 111 -0.57 -5.09 -10.29
N GLY A 112 -1.01 -5.69 -9.18
CA GLY A 112 -1.15 -5.01 -7.88
C GLY A 112 -2.35 -4.08 -7.73
N GLY A 113 -3.35 -4.20 -8.60
CA GLY A 113 -4.59 -3.42 -8.56
C GLY A 113 -5.67 -3.97 -7.62
N ILE A 114 -6.67 -3.13 -7.36
CA ILE A 114 -7.87 -3.45 -6.60
C ILE A 114 -9.05 -3.53 -7.58
N ILE A 115 -9.78 -4.65 -7.58
CA ILE A 115 -11.06 -4.79 -8.28
C ILE A 115 -12.19 -4.53 -7.29
N ARG A 116 -13.20 -3.79 -7.76
CA ARG A 116 -14.43 -3.55 -7.01
C ARG A 116 -15.61 -3.98 -7.84
N GLU A 117 -16.46 -4.81 -7.27
CA GLU A 117 -17.73 -5.20 -7.85
C GLU A 117 -18.85 -4.65 -6.99
N THR A 118 -19.85 -4.07 -7.64
CA THR A 118 -21.04 -3.51 -7.00
C THR A 118 -22.26 -4.13 -7.66
N VAL A 119 -23.08 -4.80 -6.84
CA VAL A 119 -24.33 -5.44 -7.21
C VAL A 119 -25.48 -4.61 -6.65
N THR A 120 -26.41 -4.20 -7.52
CA THR A 120 -27.63 -3.47 -7.13
C THR A 120 -28.83 -4.37 -7.36
N THR A 121 -29.56 -4.70 -6.29
CA THR A 121 -30.76 -5.54 -6.38
C THR A 121 -31.96 -4.66 -6.71
N ILE A 122 -32.65 -4.97 -7.82
CA ILE A 122 -33.88 -4.27 -8.21
C ILE A 122 -35.08 -5.05 -7.66
N PRO A 123 -35.87 -4.49 -6.73
CA PRO A 123 -37.06 -5.16 -6.23
C PRO A 123 -38.12 -5.26 -7.33
N ALA A 124 -38.90 -6.35 -7.32
CA ALA A 124 -40.02 -6.51 -8.24
C ALA A 124 -41.06 -5.40 -8.01
N ALA A 125 -41.60 -4.84 -9.09
CA ALA A 125 -42.68 -3.88 -8.99
C ALA A 125 -43.90 -4.54 -8.30
N PRO A 126 -44.56 -3.85 -7.35
CA PRO A 126 -45.81 -4.34 -6.78
C PRO A 126 -46.84 -4.52 -7.90
N ARG A 127 -47.59 -5.63 -7.85
CA ARG A 127 -48.70 -5.87 -8.76
C ARG A 127 -49.86 -4.93 -8.49
#